data_AF-A0A3M1D2V0-F1
#
_entry.id   AF-A0A3M1D2V0-F1
#
_cell.length_a   1.000
_cell.length_b   1.000
_cell.length_c   1.000
_cell.angle_alpha   90.00
_cell.angle_beta   90.00
_cell.angle_gamma   90.00
#
_symmetry.space_group_name_H-M   'P 1'
#
loop_
_entity.id
_entity.type
_entity.pdbx_description
1 polymer ?
#
loop_
_entity_poly.entity_id
_entity_poly.type
_entity_poly.pdbx_seq_one_letter_code
_entity_poly.pdbx_strand_id
1 'polypeptide(L)'
;SWNDAYCYDPDRFGVTYLLDAYEGGEPLPESQRCPTGWEWRGEIGGASVCVHAEPWSTTLLWRNTDGKWSSEVESLEEMCPDGWELLGDYWYGGVSCGTPEQLPVATLYISADGKSPDDVADRADICPDGWTWLGEGYGSTQMCAGPGGSVFSLDERTDGTTLADVAPDIGALCPDGSTYIGAYSDAAVCHSPTPMTIAWMVRDTEGNEAENLPSPGDVCPEGWTWIGMLSSGAVCGHE
;
A
#
# COMPACT_ATOMS: atom_id res chain seq x y z
N SER A 1 -2.78 -10.05 -16.04
CA SER A 1 -2.04 -9.83 -14.79
C SER A 1 -1.48 -8.43 -14.86
N TRP A 2 -1.66 -7.65 -13.80
CA TRP A 2 -1.02 -6.34 -13.68
C TRP A 2 0.41 -6.63 -13.23
N ASN A 3 1.36 -6.53 -14.17
CA ASN A 3 2.77 -6.85 -13.93
C ASN A 3 3.50 -5.52 -13.77
N ASP A 4 3.65 -5.08 -12.54
CA ASP A 4 4.23 -3.78 -12.23
C ASP A 4 5.69 -4.00 -11.79
N ALA A 5 6.63 -3.46 -12.57
CA ALA A 5 8.04 -3.42 -12.23
C ALA A 5 8.32 -2.07 -11.56
N TYR A 6 8.77 -2.09 -10.30
CA TYR A 6 9.05 -0.88 -9.54
C TYR A 6 10.54 -0.55 -9.63
N CYS A 7 10.87 0.62 -10.19
CA CYS A 7 12.18 1.21 -10.03
C CYS A 7 12.22 1.93 -8.68
N TYR A 8 12.83 1.29 -7.68
CA TYR A 8 13.07 1.89 -6.38
C TYR A 8 14.18 2.96 -6.46
N ASP A 9 13.92 4.15 -5.92
CA ASP A 9 14.89 5.23 -5.77
C ASP A 9 15.25 5.35 -4.27
N PRO A 10 16.46 4.90 -3.83
CA PRO A 10 16.85 4.89 -2.42
C PRO A 10 16.91 6.28 -1.78
N ASP A 11 16.96 7.35 -2.59
CA ASP A 11 17.10 8.71 -2.11
C ASP A 11 15.75 9.47 -2.07
N ARG A 12 14.62 8.83 -2.42
CA ARG A 12 13.29 9.47 -2.51
C ARG A 12 12.18 8.61 -1.92
N PHE A 13 11.50 9.14 -0.91
CA PHE A 13 10.68 8.35 0.02
C PHE A 13 9.16 8.58 -0.09
N GLY A 14 8.67 9.05 -1.23
CA GLY A 14 7.22 9.15 -1.48
C GLY A 14 6.91 8.69 -2.90
N VAL A 15 6.13 7.62 -3.04
CA VAL A 15 5.59 7.15 -4.32
C VAL A 15 4.08 7.23 -4.22
N THR A 16 3.46 8.03 -5.07
CA THR A 16 2.00 8.03 -5.25
C THR A 16 1.66 7.59 -6.66
N TYR A 17 0.55 6.86 -6.77
CA TYR A 17 -0.07 6.51 -8.04
C TYR A 17 -1.22 7.47 -8.26
N LEU A 18 -1.17 8.19 -9.37
CA LEU A 18 -2.25 9.05 -9.83
C LEU A 18 -2.64 8.53 -11.20
N LEU A 19 -3.82 7.94 -11.34
CA LEU A 19 -4.26 7.53 -12.67
C LEU A 19 -4.72 8.73 -13.47
N ASP A 20 -4.28 8.72 -14.73
CA ASP A 20 -4.35 9.80 -15.69
C ASP A 20 -5.49 10.79 -15.45
N ALA A 21 -5.11 12.05 -15.33
CA ALA A 21 -5.98 13.08 -15.84
C ALA A 21 -5.97 12.95 -17.38
N TYR A 22 -7.11 12.57 -17.95
CA TYR A 22 -7.38 12.70 -19.38
C TYR A 22 -8.24 13.95 -19.57
N GLU A 23 -7.86 14.82 -20.50
CA GLU A 23 -8.73 15.91 -20.94
C GLU A 23 -9.21 15.60 -22.37
N GLY A 24 -10.50 15.27 -22.51
CA GLY A 24 -11.08 14.97 -23.83
C GLY A 24 -10.62 13.64 -24.46
N GLY A 25 -10.13 12.68 -23.66
CA GLY A 25 -9.66 11.37 -24.14
C GLY A 25 -8.19 11.34 -24.57
N GLU A 26 -7.47 12.45 -24.43
CA GLU A 26 -6.02 12.51 -24.59
C GLU A 26 -5.35 12.58 -23.21
N PRO A 27 -4.20 11.91 -23.00
CA PRO A 27 -3.48 12.00 -21.73
C PRO A 27 -3.08 13.44 -21.44
N LEU A 28 -3.16 13.88 -20.18
CA LEU A 28 -2.63 15.19 -19.82
C LEU A 28 -1.12 15.29 -20.14
N PRO A 29 -0.63 16.50 -20.47
CA PRO A 29 0.79 16.77 -20.57
C PRO A 29 1.54 16.31 -19.31
N GLU A 30 2.76 15.78 -19.45
CA GLU A 30 3.58 15.28 -18.33
C GLU A 30 3.66 16.26 -17.16
N SER A 31 3.77 17.56 -17.44
CA SER A 31 3.81 18.63 -16.43
C SER A 31 2.54 18.77 -15.58
N GLN A 32 1.46 18.09 -15.95
CA GLN A 32 0.15 18.12 -15.30
C GLN A 32 -0.27 16.73 -14.78
N ARG A 33 0.57 15.70 -14.98
CA ARG A 33 0.29 14.33 -14.54
C ARG A 33 0.52 14.11 -13.06
N CYS A 34 1.32 14.97 -12.43
CA CYS A 34 1.64 14.88 -11.01
C CYS A 34 1.22 16.17 -10.28
N PRO A 35 0.99 16.09 -8.96
CA PRO A 35 0.62 17.24 -8.16
C PRO A 35 1.80 18.20 -8.10
N THR A 36 1.54 19.45 -7.75
CA THR A 36 2.61 20.45 -7.64
C THR A 36 3.65 19.97 -6.62
N GLY A 37 4.94 20.02 -7.01
CA GLY A 37 6.07 19.56 -6.18
C GLY A 37 6.47 18.10 -6.40
N TRP A 38 5.68 17.31 -7.11
CA TRP A 38 5.99 15.92 -7.44
C TRP A 38 6.60 15.80 -8.84
N GLU A 39 7.53 14.86 -8.99
CA GLU A 39 8.19 14.51 -10.25
C GLU A 39 7.56 13.26 -10.86
N TRP A 40 7.18 13.33 -12.14
CA TRP A 40 6.70 12.19 -12.89
C TRP A 40 7.83 11.19 -13.20
N ARG A 41 7.60 9.90 -12.95
CA ARG A 41 8.56 8.81 -13.16
C ARG A 41 8.15 7.81 -14.22
N GLY A 42 6.92 7.88 -14.72
CA GLY A 42 6.43 6.95 -15.73
C GLY A 42 4.95 6.67 -15.59
N GLU A 43 4.50 5.65 -16.32
CA GLU A 43 3.12 5.19 -16.30
C GLU A 43 3.06 3.67 -16.06
N ILE A 44 2.15 3.22 -15.21
CA ILE A 44 1.92 1.80 -14.90
C ILE A 44 0.42 1.53 -14.97
N GLY A 45 -0.03 0.74 -15.93
CA GLY A 45 -1.45 0.36 -16.04
C GLY A 45 -2.40 1.57 -16.24
N GLY A 46 -1.93 2.64 -16.90
CA GLY A 46 -2.65 3.92 -17.01
C GLY A 46 -2.45 4.85 -15.81
N ALA A 47 -1.59 4.47 -14.86
CA ALA A 47 -1.24 5.27 -13.69
C ALA A 47 0.02 6.07 -13.87
N SER A 48 -0.07 7.39 -13.78
CA SER A 48 1.10 8.21 -13.56
C SER A 48 1.73 7.86 -12.22
N VAL A 49 3.00 7.46 -12.26
CA VAL A 49 3.83 7.23 -11.08
C VAL A 49 4.52 8.55 -10.77
N CYS A 50 4.23 9.11 -9.61
CA CYS A 50 4.76 10.40 -9.18
C CYS A 50 5.58 10.21 -7.91
N VAL A 51 6.73 10.87 -7.83
CA VAL A 51 7.59 10.85 -6.64
C VAL A 51 7.80 12.24 -6.07
N HIS A 52 7.91 12.32 -4.75
CA HIS A 52 8.24 13.56 -4.07
C HIS A 52 9.66 13.51 -3.52
N ALA A 53 10.33 14.67 -3.45
CA ALA A 53 11.68 14.76 -2.90
C ALA A 53 11.70 14.57 -1.38
N GLU A 54 10.62 14.96 -0.71
CA GLU A 54 10.40 14.69 0.70
C GLU A 54 9.59 13.39 0.87
N PRO A 55 9.80 12.65 1.97
CA PRO A 55 9.00 11.48 2.32
C PRO A 55 7.54 11.86 2.59
N TRP A 56 6.62 11.09 2.01
CA TRP A 56 5.18 11.28 2.16
C TRP A 56 4.49 9.95 2.42
N SER A 57 3.48 9.98 3.28
CA SER A 57 2.50 8.91 3.38
C SER A 57 1.36 9.20 2.43
N THR A 58 0.97 8.21 1.64
CA THR A 58 -0.10 8.35 0.65
C THR A 58 -1.03 7.16 0.70
N THR A 59 -2.31 7.38 0.40
CA THR A 59 -3.31 6.32 0.30
C THR A 59 -4.35 6.65 -0.76
N LEU A 60 -5.10 5.63 -1.21
CA LEU A 60 -6.16 5.76 -2.19
C LEU A 60 -7.51 5.37 -1.57
N LEU A 61 -8.44 6.34 -1.53
CA LEU A 61 -9.73 6.23 -0.87
C LEU A 61 -10.88 6.23 -1.87
N TRP A 62 -11.82 5.31 -1.73
CA TRP A 62 -13.09 5.29 -2.44
C TRP A 62 -14.24 5.84 -1.61
N ARG A 63 -14.11 5.76 -0.28
CA ARG A 63 -15.01 6.43 0.64
C ARG A 63 -14.23 7.15 1.72
N ASN A 64 -14.72 8.32 2.08
CA ASN A 64 -14.15 9.10 3.16
C ASN A 64 -14.55 8.55 4.54
N THR A 65 -14.14 9.23 5.60
CA THR A 65 -14.42 8.85 7.00
C THR A 65 -15.90 8.98 7.40
N ASP A 66 -16.74 9.60 6.58
CA ASP A 66 -18.20 9.59 6.74
C ASP A 66 -18.88 8.47 5.93
N GLY A 67 -18.10 7.66 5.20
CA GLY A 67 -18.59 6.61 4.31
C GLY A 67 -19.16 7.12 2.98
N LYS A 68 -18.91 8.38 2.62
CA LYS A 68 -19.37 8.97 1.35
C LYS A 68 -18.44 8.63 0.20
N TRP A 69 -19.01 8.38 -0.96
CA TRP A 69 -18.29 8.30 -2.23
C TRP A 69 -17.90 9.70 -2.74
N SER A 70 -16.91 9.76 -3.64
CA SER A 70 -16.50 11.01 -4.31
C SER A 70 -17.63 11.70 -5.10
N SER A 71 -18.66 10.96 -5.52
CA SER A 71 -19.85 11.50 -6.18
C SER A 71 -20.89 12.11 -5.22
N GLU A 72 -20.70 11.95 -3.92
CA GLU A 72 -21.64 12.37 -2.86
C GLU A 72 -21.13 13.57 -2.04
N VAL A 73 -19.86 13.95 -2.21
CA VAL A 73 -19.25 15.11 -1.56
C VAL A 73 -19.37 16.36 -2.44
N GLU A 74 -19.33 17.55 -1.84
CA GLU A 74 -19.39 18.81 -2.60
C GLU A 74 -18.03 19.14 -3.24
N SER A 75 -16.93 18.73 -2.59
CA SER A 75 -15.57 18.82 -3.11
C SER A 75 -14.76 17.55 -2.85
N LEU A 76 -13.79 17.25 -3.72
CA LEU A 76 -12.96 16.05 -3.57
C LEU A 76 -12.01 16.14 -2.38
N GLU A 77 -11.71 17.34 -1.89
CA GLU A 77 -10.93 17.54 -0.66
C GLU A 77 -11.64 16.95 0.56
N GLU A 78 -12.98 16.90 0.59
CA GLU A 78 -13.74 16.22 1.65
C GLU A 78 -13.51 14.70 1.67
N MET A 79 -12.90 14.14 0.63
CA MET A 79 -12.54 12.73 0.60
C MET A 79 -11.33 12.43 1.45
N CYS A 80 -10.45 13.42 1.66
CA CYS A 80 -9.23 13.22 2.41
C CYS A 80 -9.46 13.39 3.91
N PRO A 81 -8.80 12.57 4.77
CA PRO A 81 -8.84 12.75 6.21
C PRO A 81 -8.36 14.12 6.63
N ASP A 82 -8.78 14.58 7.82
CA ASP A 82 -8.31 15.84 8.38
C ASP A 82 -6.78 15.91 8.43
N GLY A 83 -6.21 16.98 7.88
CA GLY A 83 -4.76 17.19 7.81
C GLY A 83 -4.07 16.49 6.64
N TRP A 84 -4.80 15.75 5.79
CA TRP A 84 -4.29 15.17 4.55
C TRP A 84 -4.64 16.07 3.36
N GLU A 85 -3.73 16.11 2.40
CA GLU A 85 -3.88 16.86 1.15
C GLU A 85 -4.43 15.97 0.05
N LEU A 86 -5.34 16.51 -0.75
CA LEU A 86 -5.78 15.92 -2.01
C LEU A 86 -4.61 15.95 -3.01
N LEU A 87 -4.16 14.77 -3.43
CA LEU A 87 -3.12 14.62 -4.45
C LEU A 87 -3.73 14.46 -5.85
N GLY A 88 -4.91 13.86 -5.96
CA GLY A 88 -5.64 13.76 -7.22
C GLY A 88 -6.77 12.74 -7.17
N ASP A 89 -7.47 12.56 -8.28
CA ASP A 89 -8.58 11.63 -8.41
C ASP A 89 -8.21 10.38 -9.22
N TYR A 90 -9.11 9.40 -9.17
CA TYR A 90 -9.00 8.12 -9.82
C TYR A 90 -10.27 7.84 -10.63
N TRP A 91 -10.13 7.34 -11.87
CA TRP A 91 -11.19 7.15 -12.87
C TRP A 91 -12.38 6.24 -12.45
N TYR A 92 -12.32 5.61 -11.27
CA TYR A 92 -13.43 4.89 -10.64
C TYR A 92 -13.96 5.55 -9.36
N GLY A 93 -13.79 6.86 -9.23
CA GLY A 93 -14.26 7.63 -8.06
C GLY A 93 -13.40 7.44 -6.82
N GLY A 94 -12.18 6.91 -6.98
CA GLY A 94 -11.17 6.93 -5.92
C GLY A 94 -10.48 8.29 -5.85
N VAL A 95 -9.84 8.59 -4.72
CA VAL A 95 -9.13 9.83 -4.46
C VAL A 95 -7.82 9.53 -3.75
N SER A 96 -6.73 10.04 -4.29
CA SER A 96 -5.40 9.94 -3.71
C SER A 96 -5.20 11.05 -2.70
N CYS A 97 -4.89 10.68 -1.47
CA CYS A 97 -4.64 11.60 -0.36
C CYS A 97 -3.24 11.36 0.18
N GLY A 98 -2.58 12.40 0.68
CA GLY A 98 -1.28 12.24 1.31
C GLY A 98 -0.97 13.27 2.39
N THR A 99 0.06 12.98 3.17
CA THR A 99 0.58 13.86 4.21
C THR A 99 2.11 13.76 4.27
N PRO A 100 2.82 14.84 4.60
CA PRO A 100 4.26 14.79 4.87
C PRO A 100 4.58 14.10 6.21
N GLU A 101 3.58 13.83 7.06
CA GLU A 101 3.76 13.01 8.26
C GLU A 101 3.94 11.55 7.84
N GLN A 102 5.16 11.02 7.93
CA GLN A 102 5.52 9.64 7.61
C GLN A 102 4.85 8.63 8.54
N LEU A 103 3.56 8.39 8.31
CA LEU A 103 2.74 7.43 9.01
C LEU A 103 2.70 6.11 8.23
N PRO A 104 2.90 4.94 8.86
CA PRO A 104 2.56 3.67 8.23
C PRO A 104 1.07 3.65 7.87
N VAL A 105 0.76 3.29 6.63
CA VAL A 105 -0.61 3.05 6.17
C VAL A 105 -0.78 1.56 5.92
N ALA A 106 -1.82 0.98 6.54
CA ALA A 106 -2.21 -0.40 6.34
C ALA A 106 -3.54 -0.48 5.57
N THR A 107 -3.61 -1.46 4.67
CA THR A 107 -4.83 -1.85 3.99
C THR A 107 -5.35 -3.14 4.63
N LEU A 108 -6.51 -3.09 5.28
CA LEU A 108 -7.06 -4.24 6.00
C LEU A 108 -8.43 -4.62 5.46
N TYR A 109 -8.64 -5.91 5.21
CA TYR A 109 -9.98 -6.47 5.01
C TYR A 109 -10.47 -7.20 6.26
N ILE A 110 -9.57 -7.83 7.01
CA ILE A 110 -9.88 -8.56 8.23
C ILE A 110 -9.10 -7.93 9.39
N SER A 111 -9.76 -7.71 10.52
CA SER A 111 -9.12 -7.25 11.76
C SER A 111 -8.21 -8.33 12.37
N ALA A 112 -7.35 -7.94 13.31
CA ALA A 112 -6.48 -8.88 14.02
C ALA A 112 -7.23 -9.98 14.80
N ASP A 113 -8.48 -9.75 15.20
CA ASP A 113 -9.36 -10.73 15.86
C ASP A 113 -10.25 -11.53 14.88
N GLY A 114 -10.03 -11.37 13.57
CA GLY A 114 -10.65 -12.20 12.54
C GLY A 114 -12.00 -11.72 12.03
N LYS A 115 -12.40 -10.48 12.28
CA LYS A 115 -13.66 -9.91 11.80
C LYS A 115 -13.50 -9.27 10.42
N SER A 116 -14.48 -9.49 9.54
CA SER A 116 -14.60 -8.78 8.27
C SER A 116 -15.42 -7.50 8.41
N PRO A 117 -15.49 -6.62 7.38
CA PRO A 117 -16.28 -5.39 7.45
C PRO A 117 -17.78 -5.65 7.60
N ASP A 118 -18.25 -6.87 7.31
CA ASP A 118 -19.64 -7.29 7.48
C ASP A 118 -19.94 -7.81 8.91
N ASP A 119 -18.90 -8.09 9.70
CA ASP A 119 -19.01 -8.62 11.06
C ASP A 119 -18.94 -7.52 12.15
N VAL A 120 -18.63 -6.29 11.76
CA VAL A 120 -18.49 -5.14 12.65
C VAL A 120 -19.63 -4.14 12.48
N ALA A 121 -19.95 -3.42 13.56
CA ALA A 121 -20.98 -2.38 13.52
C ALA A 121 -20.46 -1.08 12.90
N ASP A 122 -19.18 -0.76 13.14
CA ASP A 122 -18.46 0.35 12.56
C ASP A 122 -17.26 -0.18 11.77
N ARG A 123 -17.07 0.30 10.54
CA ARG A 123 -15.97 -0.14 9.67
C ARG A 123 -14.61 0.32 10.21
N ALA A 124 -14.58 1.38 11.00
CA ALA A 124 -13.38 1.80 11.72
C ALA A 124 -12.88 0.73 12.70
N ASP A 125 -13.76 -0.16 13.19
CA ASP A 125 -13.40 -1.25 14.13
C ASP A 125 -12.49 -2.32 13.50
N ILE A 126 -12.28 -2.28 12.17
CA ILE A 126 -11.30 -3.14 11.50
C ILE A 126 -9.86 -2.66 11.77
N CYS A 127 -9.67 -1.35 11.97
CA CYS A 127 -8.35 -0.80 12.25
C CYS A 127 -7.85 -1.24 13.63
N PRO A 128 -6.54 -1.45 13.80
CA PRO A 128 -5.99 -1.84 15.09
C PRO A 128 -6.22 -0.76 16.16
N ASP A 129 -6.24 -1.18 17.44
CA ASP A 129 -6.37 -0.23 18.55
C ASP A 129 -5.31 0.87 18.48
N GLY A 130 -5.76 2.12 18.55
CA GLY A 130 -4.89 3.31 18.48
C GLY A 130 -4.49 3.72 17.07
N TRP A 131 -4.95 3.02 16.02
CA TRP A 131 -4.79 3.44 14.63
C TRP A 131 -5.98 4.31 14.21
N THR A 132 -5.71 5.25 13.31
CA THR A 132 -6.73 6.14 12.76
C THR A 132 -7.31 5.53 11.50
N TRP A 133 -8.62 5.35 11.45
CA TRP A 133 -9.31 5.00 10.21
C TRP A 133 -9.33 6.20 9.26
N LEU A 134 -8.86 5.99 8.04
CA LEU A 134 -8.77 7.02 7.00
C LEU A 134 -9.95 6.97 6.02
N GLY A 135 -10.77 5.92 6.08
CA GLY A 135 -11.82 5.65 5.10
C GLY A 135 -11.62 4.29 4.43
N GLU A 136 -12.36 4.07 3.35
CA GLU A 136 -12.35 2.80 2.63
C GLU A 136 -11.52 2.88 1.35
N GLY A 137 -10.69 1.88 1.12
CA GLY A 137 -10.02 1.65 -0.15
C GLY A 137 -10.86 0.81 -1.10
N TYR A 138 -10.21 0.23 -2.11
CA TYR A 138 -10.87 -0.63 -3.07
C TYR A 138 -11.42 -1.91 -2.41
N GLY A 139 -12.57 -2.40 -2.89
CA GLY A 139 -13.12 -3.69 -2.45
C GLY A 139 -13.60 -3.75 -1.00
N SER A 140 -13.99 -2.62 -0.40
CA SER A 140 -14.36 -2.50 1.02
C SER A 140 -13.20 -2.77 2.00
N THR A 141 -11.96 -2.60 1.55
CA THR A 141 -10.82 -2.55 2.46
C THR A 141 -10.84 -1.27 3.28
N GLN A 142 -10.27 -1.34 4.47
CA GLN A 142 -10.14 -0.22 5.39
C GLN A 142 -8.71 0.29 5.35
N MET A 143 -8.56 1.60 5.14
CA MET A 143 -7.27 2.27 5.20
C MET A 143 -7.04 2.74 6.64
N CYS A 144 -5.95 2.30 7.25
CA CYS A 144 -5.63 2.60 8.64
C CYS A 144 -4.24 3.26 8.72
N ALA A 145 -4.12 4.40 9.39
CA ALA A 145 -2.82 5.01 9.71
C ALA A 145 -2.41 4.71 11.15
N GLY A 146 -1.17 4.25 11.32
CA GLY A 146 -0.62 3.89 12.62
C GLY A 146 0.52 4.81 13.08
N PRO A 147 1.01 4.63 14.30
CA PRO A 147 2.17 5.36 14.80
C PRO A 147 3.49 4.67 14.38
N GLY A 148 4.28 5.33 13.54
CA GLY A 148 5.68 5.00 13.24
C GLY A 148 5.95 3.57 12.74
N GLY A 149 7.21 3.29 12.41
CA GLY A 149 7.59 1.97 11.90
C GLY A 149 7.12 1.73 10.45
N SER A 150 6.89 0.47 10.10
CA SER A 150 6.57 0.04 8.73
C SER A 150 5.50 -1.03 8.69
N VAL A 151 4.72 -1.04 7.61
CA VAL A 151 3.71 -2.06 7.33
C VAL A 151 4.09 -2.82 6.07
N PHE A 152 3.89 -4.13 6.10
CA PHE A 152 4.04 -5.00 4.95
C PHE A 152 3.08 -6.19 5.06
N SER A 153 2.84 -6.86 3.94
CA SER A 153 1.94 -8.02 3.88
C SER A 153 2.69 -9.25 3.40
N LEU A 154 2.37 -10.42 3.96
CA LEU A 154 3.01 -11.70 3.61
C LEU A 154 1.99 -12.83 3.47
N ASP A 155 2.17 -13.70 2.48
CA ASP A 155 1.52 -15.00 2.37
C ASP A 155 2.51 -16.19 2.47
N GLU A 156 3.81 -15.90 2.45
CA GLU A 156 4.90 -16.85 2.70
C GLU A 156 6.06 -16.19 3.48
N ARG A 157 6.67 -16.95 4.40
CA ARG A 157 7.88 -16.58 5.15
C ARG A 157 9.16 -17.04 4.44
N THR A 158 10.29 -16.45 4.80
CA THR A 158 11.61 -16.86 4.28
C THR A 158 12.02 -18.30 4.57
N ASP A 159 11.39 -18.96 5.56
CA ASP A 159 11.60 -20.38 5.88
C ASP A 159 10.70 -21.33 5.07
N GLY A 160 9.89 -20.79 4.15
CA GLY A 160 8.94 -21.52 3.31
C GLY A 160 7.60 -21.80 3.98
N THR A 161 7.35 -21.27 5.19
CA THR A 161 6.04 -21.37 5.82
C THR A 161 5.01 -20.55 5.03
N THR A 162 3.95 -21.20 4.56
CA THR A 162 2.87 -20.60 3.77
C THR A 162 1.59 -20.41 4.60
N LEU A 163 0.63 -19.68 4.04
CA LEU A 163 -0.73 -19.61 4.58
C LEU A 163 -1.35 -20.99 4.88
N ALA A 164 -1.11 -21.98 4.03
CA ALA A 164 -1.67 -23.33 4.21
C ALA A 164 -1.09 -24.06 5.43
N ASP A 165 0.15 -23.72 5.82
CA ASP A 165 0.84 -24.32 6.95
C ASP A 165 0.34 -23.76 8.29
N VAL A 166 -0.07 -22.50 8.31
CA VAL A 166 -0.43 -21.79 9.55
C VAL A 166 -1.93 -21.67 9.78
N ALA A 167 -2.77 -21.95 8.78
CA ALA A 167 -4.21 -21.83 8.92
C ALA A 167 -4.74 -22.65 10.13
N PRO A 168 -5.50 -22.02 11.05
CA PRO A 168 -6.16 -20.71 10.92
C PRO A 168 -5.39 -19.50 11.48
N ASP A 169 -4.20 -19.68 12.04
CA ASP A 169 -3.40 -18.63 12.67
C ASP A 169 -2.53 -17.89 11.65
N ILE A 170 -3.16 -17.14 10.75
CA ILE A 170 -2.49 -16.36 9.68
C ILE A 170 -1.42 -15.41 10.27
N GLY A 171 -1.61 -14.93 11.50
CA GLY A 171 -0.65 -14.07 12.19
C GLY A 171 0.73 -14.69 12.40
N ALA A 172 0.85 -16.03 12.38
CA ALA A 172 2.13 -16.73 12.45
C ALA A 172 3.03 -16.47 11.23
N LEU A 173 2.51 -15.92 10.14
CA LEU A 173 3.31 -15.44 9.01
C LEU A 173 4.15 -14.21 9.34
N CYS A 174 3.76 -13.41 10.34
CA CYS A 174 4.55 -12.24 10.72
C CYS A 174 5.89 -12.66 11.33
N PRO A 175 7.02 -12.09 10.86
CA PRO A 175 8.34 -12.43 11.37
C PRO A 175 8.55 -11.92 12.79
N ASP A 176 9.52 -12.51 13.49
CA ASP A 176 9.89 -12.09 14.84
C ASP A 176 10.20 -10.58 14.87
N GLY A 177 9.72 -9.90 15.93
CA GLY A 177 9.86 -8.45 16.06
C GLY A 177 8.79 -7.63 15.34
N SER A 178 7.92 -8.27 14.55
CA SER A 178 6.73 -7.64 13.98
C SER A 178 5.45 -8.12 14.68
N THR A 179 4.38 -7.34 14.55
CA THR A 179 3.06 -7.63 15.12
C THR A 179 2.05 -7.85 14.02
N TYR A 180 1.24 -8.91 14.12
CA TYR A 180 0.08 -9.10 13.26
C TYR A 180 -1.00 -8.06 13.58
N ILE A 181 -1.42 -7.29 12.59
CA ILE A 181 -2.41 -6.21 12.74
C ILE A 181 -3.71 -6.46 11.98
N GLY A 182 -3.81 -7.55 11.23
CA GLY A 182 -4.98 -7.92 10.44
C GLY A 182 -4.56 -8.60 9.14
N ALA A 183 -5.50 -8.82 8.22
CA ALA A 183 -5.22 -9.43 6.93
C ALA A 183 -5.79 -8.62 5.76
N TYR A 184 -5.10 -8.69 4.63
CA TYR A 184 -5.58 -8.24 3.34
C TYR A 184 -5.78 -9.45 2.44
N SER A 185 -7.05 -9.80 2.18
CA SER A 185 -7.42 -11.08 1.57
C SER A 185 -6.80 -12.23 2.37
N ASP A 186 -5.89 -12.97 1.75
CA ASP A 186 -5.26 -14.18 2.29
C ASP A 186 -3.86 -13.90 2.87
N ALA A 187 -3.39 -12.65 2.85
CA ALA A 187 -2.07 -12.26 3.36
C ALA A 187 -2.15 -11.66 4.75
N ALA A 188 -1.23 -12.05 5.63
CA ALA A 188 -1.02 -11.41 6.93
C ALA A 188 -0.51 -10.00 6.73
N VAL A 189 -1.09 -9.01 7.40
CA VAL A 189 -0.56 -7.64 7.45
C VAL A 189 0.18 -7.48 8.77
N CYS A 190 1.46 -7.16 8.65
CA CYS A 190 2.40 -7.09 9.74
C CYS A 190 2.87 -5.65 9.94
N HIS A 191 2.99 -5.23 11.19
CA HIS A 191 3.58 -3.97 11.60
C HIS A 191 4.92 -4.21 12.28
N SER A 192 5.98 -3.64 11.73
CA SER A 192 7.29 -3.54 12.37
C SER A 192 7.37 -2.19 13.11
N PRO A 193 7.76 -2.16 14.40
CA PRO A 193 7.99 -0.90 15.10
C PRO A 193 9.27 -0.19 14.63
N THR A 194 10.17 -0.91 13.92
CA THR A 194 11.38 -0.33 13.33
C THR A 194 11.03 0.25 11.96
N PRO A 195 11.24 1.56 11.73
CA PRO A 195 11.07 2.15 10.41
C PRO A 195 12.05 1.53 9.43
N MET A 196 11.53 1.06 8.32
CA MET A 196 12.28 0.51 7.21
C MET A 196 11.52 0.77 5.91
N THR A 197 12.25 0.92 4.82
CA THR A 197 11.63 1.02 3.51
C THR A 197 11.27 -0.38 3.03
N ILE A 198 10.04 -0.54 2.54
CA ILE A 198 9.51 -1.81 2.05
C ILE A 198 9.30 -1.68 0.54
N ALA A 199 9.72 -2.70 -0.20
CA ALA A 199 9.46 -2.83 -1.62
C ALA A 199 8.92 -4.23 -1.94
N TRP A 200 7.95 -4.29 -2.86
CA TRP A 200 7.46 -5.54 -3.44
C TRP A 200 8.09 -5.73 -4.81
N MET A 201 8.88 -6.79 -4.96
CA MET A 201 9.75 -7.01 -6.10
C MET A 201 9.32 -8.27 -6.85
N VAL A 202 8.80 -8.10 -8.07
CA VAL A 202 8.26 -9.21 -8.88
C VAL A 202 9.33 -9.81 -9.78
N ARG A 203 10.30 -9.03 -10.24
CA ARG A 203 11.31 -9.47 -11.21
C ARG A 203 12.70 -8.94 -10.90
N ASP A 204 13.70 -9.74 -11.25
CA ASP A 204 15.11 -9.33 -11.16
C ASP A 204 15.52 -8.47 -12.35
N THR A 205 16.78 -8.04 -12.37
CA THR A 205 17.34 -7.21 -13.46
C THR A 205 17.46 -7.95 -14.79
N GLU A 206 17.36 -9.28 -14.78
CA GLU A 206 17.36 -10.13 -15.98
C GLU A 206 15.93 -10.41 -16.49
N GLY A 207 14.91 -9.99 -15.73
CA GLY A 207 13.50 -10.14 -16.03
C GLY A 207 12.88 -11.46 -15.55
N ASN A 208 13.62 -12.26 -14.77
CA ASN A 208 13.13 -13.48 -14.15
C ASN A 208 12.16 -13.13 -13.01
N GLU A 209 11.07 -13.89 -12.88
CA GLU A 209 10.08 -13.67 -11.82
C GLU A 209 10.54 -14.26 -10.49
N ALA A 210 10.27 -13.57 -9.38
CA ALA A 210 10.72 -13.96 -8.04
C ALA A 210 10.28 -15.38 -7.66
N GLU A 211 9.02 -15.75 -7.95
CA GLU A 211 8.48 -17.10 -7.71
C GLU A 211 9.19 -18.22 -8.50
N ASN A 212 9.93 -17.87 -9.55
CA ASN A 212 10.65 -18.81 -10.42
C ASN A 212 12.16 -18.89 -10.10
N LEU A 213 12.66 -18.08 -9.16
CA LEU A 213 14.06 -18.10 -8.73
C LEU A 213 14.31 -19.24 -7.73
N PRO A 214 15.54 -19.81 -7.68
CA PRO A 214 15.91 -20.80 -6.67
C PRO A 214 15.77 -20.28 -5.23
N SER A 215 16.03 -18.99 -5.03
CA SER A 215 15.66 -18.25 -3.84
C SER A 215 14.90 -16.99 -4.27
N PRO A 216 13.61 -16.84 -3.92
CA PRO A 216 12.86 -15.64 -4.29
C PRO A 216 13.49 -14.34 -3.80
N GLY A 217 14.19 -14.39 -2.66
CA GLY A 217 14.95 -13.26 -2.11
C GLY A 217 16.11 -12.77 -2.99
N ASP A 218 16.57 -13.56 -3.98
CA ASP A 218 17.63 -13.13 -4.92
C ASP A 218 17.19 -11.94 -5.78
N VAL A 219 15.88 -11.64 -5.84
CA VAL A 219 15.35 -10.44 -6.49
C VAL A 219 15.60 -9.16 -5.69
N CYS A 220 15.87 -9.26 -4.39
CA CYS A 220 16.08 -8.09 -3.54
C CYS A 220 17.40 -7.41 -3.90
N PRO A 221 17.44 -6.07 -3.99
CA PRO A 221 18.68 -5.35 -4.29
C PRO A 221 19.77 -5.60 -3.25
N GLU A 222 21.03 -5.38 -3.63
CA GLU A 222 22.15 -5.46 -2.68
C GLU A 222 21.90 -4.51 -1.47
N GLY A 223 22.12 -5.03 -0.26
CA GLY A 223 21.86 -4.31 0.99
C GLY A 223 20.41 -4.43 1.51
N TRP A 224 19.50 -5.01 0.73
CA TRP A 224 18.13 -5.26 1.16
C TRP A 224 18.01 -6.64 1.81
N THR A 225 17.11 -6.73 2.79
CA THR A 225 16.77 -7.98 3.47
C THR A 225 15.50 -8.54 2.87
N TRP A 226 15.52 -9.81 2.46
CA TRP A 226 14.32 -10.53 2.08
C TRP A 226 13.48 -10.85 3.32
N ILE A 227 12.22 -10.39 3.35
CA ILE A 227 11.29 -10.53 4.47
C ILE A 227 10.34 -11.73 4.26
N GLY A 228 9.99 -12.02 2.99
CA GLY A 228 9.09 -13.11 2.62
C GLY A 228 8.47 -12.88 1.23
N MET A 229 7.31 -13.48 0.96
CA MET A 229 6.58 -13.28 -0.29
C MET A 229 5.20 -12.67 -0.03
N LEU A 230 4.73 -11.97 -1.04
CA LEU A 230 3.33 -11.62 -1.22
C LEU A 230 2.95 -11.96 -2.67
N SER A 231 2.06 -12.93 -2.84
CA SER A 231 1.69 -13.47 -4.15
C SER A 231 2.96 -13.92 -4.90
N SER A 232 3.18 -13.46 -6.14
CA SER A 232 4.34 -13.84 -6.94
C SER A 232 5.59 -12.98 -6.74
N GLY A 233 5.59 -12.02 -5.81
CA GLY A 233 6.71 -11.10 -5.59
C GLY A 233 7.31 -11.17 -4.19
N ALA A 234 8.62 -10.93 -4.11
CA ALA A 234 9.34 -10.89 -2.84
C ALA A 234 9.10 -9.56 -2.13
N VAL A 235 8.92 -9.61 -0.82
CA VAL A 235 8.89 -8.43 0.04
C VAL A 235 10.31 -8.20 0.55
N CYS A 236 10.90 -7.08 0.16
CA CYS A 236 12.26 -6.69 0.51
C CYS A 236 12.20 -5.47 1.44
N GLY A 237 13.08 -5.42 2.45
CA GLY A 237 13.20 -4.31 3.39
C GLY A 237 14.61 -3.74 3.49
N HIS A 238 14.72 -2.43 3.73
CA HIS A 238 15.98 -1.73 3.97
C HIS A 238 15.85 -0.73 5.12
N GLU A 239 16.80 -0.78 6.07
CA GLU A 239 16.87 0.12 7.23
C GLU A 239 17.45 1.50 6.88
#